data_AF-A0A9X1Y4A8-F1
#
_entry.id   AF-A0A9X1Y4A8-F1
#
_cell.length_a   1.000
_cell.length_b   1.000
_cell.length_c   1.000
_cell.angle_alpha   90.00
_cell.angle_beta   90.00
_cell.angle_gamma   90.00
#
_symmetry.space_group_name_H-M   'P 1'
#
loop_
_entity.id
_entity.type
_entity.pdbx_description
1 polymer ?
#
loop_
_entity_poly.entity_id
_entity_poly.type
_entity_poly.pdbx_seq_one_letter_code
_entity_poly.pdbx_strand_id
1 'polypeptide(L)'
;MVAFLQAHSWLSHAALALAIQGAAALPLGLLRVRNGEWIGAALAIGFYWGREKRDHENRLHRPAAEVWDQGWFPWEWTAKSVGDLLVPALACLALALLLGWLGRRGRGRGA
;
A
#
# COMPACT_ATOMS: atom_id res chain seq x y z
N MET A 1 5.76 -25.16 -0.85
CA MET A 1 6.06 -23.75 -1.21
C MET A 1 4.81 -22.86 -1.19
N VAL A 2 3.69 -23.26 -1.80
CA VAL A 2 2.41 -22.49 -1.78
C VAL A 2 1.82 -22.31 -0.37
N ALA A 3 1.86 -23.34 0.49
CA ALA A 3 1.35 -23.26 1.86
C ALA A 3 2.16 -22.33 2.79
N PHE A 4 3.48 -22.20 2.57
CA PHE A 4 4.34 -21.29 3.35
C PHE A 4 4.06 -19.81 3.01
N LEU A 5 3.74 -19.53 1.74
CA LEU A 5 3.31 -18.22 1.26
C LEU A 5 1.89 -17.86 1.76
N GLN A 6 1.00 -18.84 1.90
CA GLN A 6 -0.32 -18.63 2.53
C GLN A 6 -0.23 -18.40 4.04
N ALA A 7 0.73 -19.02 4.73
CA ALA A 7 0.97 -18.80 6.16
C ALA A 7 1.58 -17.41 6.48
N HIS A 8 2.25 -16.76 5.53
CA HIS A 8 2.91 -15.46 5.68
C HIS A 8 2.43 -14.42 4.66
N SER A 9 1.14 -14.47 4.26
CA SER A 9 0.58 -13.56 3.25
C SER A 9 0.76 -12.07 3.60
N TRP A 10 0.75 -11.75 4.89
CA TRP A 10 0.95 -10.39 5.39
C TRP A 10 2.37 -9.86 5.13
N LEU A 11 3.40 -10.74 5.19
CA LEU A 11 4.79 -10.35 4.96
C LEU A 11 5.05 -10.13 3.46
N SER A 12 4.51 -11.00 2.61
CA SER A 12 4.60 -10.82 1.16
C SER A 12 3.83 -9.58 0.70
N HIS A 13 2.70 -9.28 1.34
CA HIS A 13 1.95 -8.04 1.07
C HIS A 13 2.73 -6.79 1.48
N ALA A 14 3.33 -6.78 2.67
CA ALA A 14 4.19 -5.67 3.10
C ALA A 14 5.38 -5.47 2.15
N ALA A 15 6.08 -6.55 1.77
CA ALA A 15 7.22 -6.48 0.88
C ALA A 15 6.85 -5.90 -0.50
N LEU A 16 5.73 -6.36 -1.09
CA LEU A 16 5.26 -5.84 -2.36
C LEU A 16 4.82 -4.38 -2.26
N ALA A 17 4.13 -3.99 -1.19
CA ALA A 17 3.73 -2.59 -0.97
C ALA A 17 4.93 -1.66 -0.87
N LEU A 18 5.97 -2.06 -0.13
CA LEU A 18 7.22 -1.31 -0.04
C LEU A 18 7.94 -1.23 -1.40
N ALA A 19 7.89 -2.29 -2.20
CA ALA A 19 8.44 -2.28 -3.56
C ALA A 19 7.69 -1.30 -4.47
N ILE A 20 6.35 -1.26 -4.43
CA ILE A 20 5.53 -0.30 -5.17
C ILE A 20 5.83 1.13 -4.73
N GLN A 21 5.88 1.37 -3.41
CA GLN A 21 6.23 2.68 -2.86
C GLN A 21 7.63 3.11 -3.30
N GLY A 22 8.62 2.22 -3.23
CA GLY A 22 9.98 2.48 -3.68
C GLY A 22 10.05 2.81 -5.17
N ALA A 23 9.40 2.00 -6.01
CA ALA A 23 9.34 2.21 -7.45
C ALA A 23 8.72 3.56 -7.83
N ALA A 24 7.74 4.03 -7.07
CA ALA A 24 7.13 5.35 -7.26
C ALA A 24 7.95 6.50 -6.63
N ALA A 25 8.48 6.31 -5.42
CA ALA A 25 9.16 7.36 -4.66
C ALA A 25 10.58 7.63 -5.19
N LEU A 26 11.30 6.62 -5.70
CA LEU A 26 12.65 6.77 -6.24
C LEU A 26 12.73 7.78 -7.40
N PRO A 27 11.97 7.66 -8.50
CA PRO A 27 12.03 8.63 -9.59
C PRO A 27 11.60 10.04 -9.12
N LEU A 28 10.62 10.14 -8.22
CA LEU A 28 10.20 11.42 -7.64
C LEU A 28 11.31 12.06 -6.80
N GLY A 29 12.05 11.26 -6.04
CA GLY A 29 13.23 11.71 -5.29
C GLY A 29 14.36 12.17 -6.21
N LEU A 30 14.62 11.45 -7.31
CA LEU A 30 15.61 11.85 -8.33
C LEU A 30 15.23 13.18 -8.99
N LEU A 31 13.94 13.41 -9.23
CA LEU A 31 13.39 14.66 -9.76
C LEU A 31 13.24 15.77 -8.71
N ARG A 32 13.67 15.53 -7.46
CA ARG A 32 13.52 16.47 -6.32
C ARG A 32 12.09 16.92 -6.07
N VAL A 33 11.10 16.09 -6.44
CA VAL A 33 9.69 16.34 -6.12
C VAL A 33 9.53 16.28 -4.61
N ARG A 34 8.94 17.34 -4.04
CA ARG A 34 8.71 17.42 -2.61
C ARG A 34 7.70 16.34 -2.20
N ASN A 35 7.99 15.63 -1.11
CA ASN A 35 7.12 14.60 -0.52
C ASN A 35 6.89 13.37 -1.43
N GLY A 36 7.85 13.02 -2.31
CA GLY A 36 7.75 11.85 -3.19
C GLY A 36 7.54 10.53 -2.45
N GLU A 37 8.03 10.43 -1.21
CA GLU A 37 7.81 9.28 -0.33
C GLU A 37 6.35 9.07 0.05
N TRP A 38 5.57 10.16 0.18
CA TRP A 38 4.15 10.13 0.48
C TRP A 38 3.31 9.81 -0.76
N ILE A 39 3.74 10.28 -1.93
CA ILE A 39 3.11 9.92 -3.21
C ILE A 39 3.26 8.41 -3.45
N GLY A 40 4.47 7.87 -3.24
CA GLY A 40 4.69 6.43 -3.32
C GLY A 40 3.86 5.63 -2.30
N ALA A 41 3.76 6.12 -1.05
CA ALA A 41 2.93 5.47 -0.04
C ALA A 41 1.44 5.46 -0.43
N ALA A 42 0.92 6.59 -0.94
CA ALA A 42 -0.48 6.68 -1.38
C ALA A 42 -0.77 5.74 -2.56
N LEU A 43 0.16 5.61 -3.51
CA LEU A 43 0.02 4.68 -4.63
C LEU A 43 0.00 3.22 -4.17
N ALA A 44 0.91 2.83 -3.26
CA ALA A 44 0.95 1.48 -2.72
C ALA A 44 -0.32 1.14 -1.92
N ILE A 45 -0.80 2.06 -1.07
CA ILE A 45 -2.04 1.88 -0.31
C ILE A 45 -3.25 1.79 -1.25
N GLY A 46 -3.34 2.67 -2.26
CA GLY A 46 -4.41 2.66 -3.25
C GLY A 46 -4.44 1.37 -4.07
N PHE A 47 -3.27 0.81 -4.41
CA PHE A 47 -3.17 -0.49 -5.08
C PHE A 47 -3.79 -1.62 -4.24
N TYR A 48 -3.43 -1.71 -2.95
CA TYR A 48 -4.00 -2.72 -2.05
C TYR A 48 -5.49 -2.49 -1.78
N TRP A 49 -5.93 -1.24 -1.66
CA TRP A 49 -7.34 -0.92 -1.53
C TRP A 49 -8.14 -1.41 -2.74
N GLY A 50 -7.67 -1.10 -3.96
CA GLY A 50 -8.32 -1.54 -5.19
C GLY A 50 -8.34 -3.05 -5.34
N ARG A 51 -7.28 -3.74 -4.90
CA ARG A 51 -7.22 -5.20 -4.85
C ARG A 51 -8.29 -5.77 -3.92
N GLU A 52 -8.37 -5.31 -2.67
CA GLU A 52 -9.34 -5.85 -1.69
C GLU A 52 -10.78 -5.51 -2.08
N LYS A 53 -11.02 -4.34 -2.66
CA LYS A 53 -12.31 -3.99 -3.30
C LYS A 53 -12.67 -5.01 -4.38
N ARG A 54 -11.76 -5.26 -5.32
CA ARG A 54 -11.99 -6.23 -6.41
C ARG A 54 -12.22 -7.64 -5.87
N ASP A 55 -11.49 -8.05 -4.84
CA ASP A 55 -11.69 -9.34 -4.18
C ASP A 55 -13.02 -9.42 -3.42
N HIS A 56 -13.55 -8.29 -2.93
CA HIS A 56 -14.93 -8.21 -2.43
C HIS A 56 -15.95 -8.37 -3.56
N GLU A 57 -15.84 -7.61 -4.65
CA GLU A 57 -16.73 -7.70 -5.82
C GLU A 57 -16.80 -9.13 -6.38
N ASN A 58 -15.65 -9.79 -6.51
CA ASN A 58 -15.56 -11.17 -7.01
C ASN A 58 -16.32 -12.18 -6.12
N ARG A 59 -16.41 -11.92 -4.81
CA ARG A 59 -17.12 -12.78 -3.85
C ARG A 59 -18.63 -12.64 -3.94
N LEU A 60 -19.14 -11.56 -4.53
CA LEU A 60 -20.57 -11.34 -4.71
C LEU A 60 -21.15 -12.17 -5.86
N HIS A 61 -20.30 -12.79 -6.70
CA HIS A 61 -20.70 -13.64 -7.83
C HIS A 61 -21.70 -12.99 -8.80
N ARG A 62 -21.61 -11.66 -8.96
CA ARG A 62 -22.46 -10.85 -9.84
C ARG A 62 -21.63 -10.14 -10.92
N PRO A 63 -22.24 -9.71 -12.04
CA PRO A 63 -21.55 -8.92 -13.05
C PRO A 63 -20.94 -7.66 -12.44
N ALA A 64 -19.70 -7.32 -12.83
CA ALA A 64 -18.97 -6.17 -12.28
C ALA A 64 -19.74 -4.85 -12.41
N ALA A 65 -20.52 -4.68 -13.49
CA ALA A 65 -21.36 -3.50 -13.71
C ALA A 65 -22.49 -3.33 -12.69
N GLU A 66 -22.85 -4.39 -11.95
CA GLU A 66 -23.92 -4.35 -10.94
C GLU A 66 -23.41 -4.18 -9.51
N VAL A 67 -22.12 -4.37 -9.27
CA VAL A 67 -21.51 -4.37 -7.93
C VAL A 67 -20.34 -3.40 -7.79
N TRP A 68 -20.09 -2.57 -8.81
CA TRP A 68 -18.98 -1.61 -8.84
C TRP A 68 -19.01 -0.59 -7.70
N ASP A 69 -20.19 -0.34 -7.15
CA ASP A 69 -20.49 0.57 -6.04
C ASP A 69 -20.37 -0.10 -4.67
N GLN A 70 -20.05 -1.41 -4.62
CA GLN A 70 -19.89 -2.18 -3.39
C GLN A 70 -18.41 -2.39 -3.05
N GLY A 71 -18.14 -2.63 -1.77
CA GLY A 71 -16.80 -2.91 -1.29
C GLY A 71 -15.86 -1.70 -1.37
N TRP A 72 -16.41 -0.48 -1.46
CA TRP A 72 -15.58 0.73 -1.36
C TRP A 72 -15.06 0.91 0.05
N PHE A 73 -15.78 0.44 1.07
CA PHE A 73 -15.40 0.69 2.45
C PHE A 73 -14.91 -0.58 3.18
N PRO A 74 -13.91 -0.47 4.08
CA PRO A 74 -13.34 -1.61 4.78
C PRO A 74 -14.33 -2.37 5.69
N TRP A 75 -15.42 -1.74 6.13
CA TRP A 75 -16.45 -2.42 6.95
C TRP A 75 -17.32 -3.38 6.15
N GLU A 76 -17.29 -3.30 4.82
CA GLU A 76 -17.93 -4.28 3.93
C GLU A 76 -17.03 -5.51 3.70
N TRP A 77 -15.77 -5.45 4.12
CA TRP A 77 -14.79 -6.50 3.88
C TRP A 77 -14.70 -7.49 5.04
N THR A 78 -14.13 -8.66 4.76
CA THR A 78 -13.79 -9.61 5.82
C THR A 78 -12.62 -9.08 6.66
N ALA A 79 -12.56 -9.46 7.94
CA ALA A 79 -11.46 -9.07 8.83
C ALA A 79 -10.07 -9.41 8.26
N LYS A 80 -9.97 -10.53 7.54
CA LYS A 80 -8.74 -10.91 6.82
C LYS A 80 -8.36 -9.88 5.74
N SER A 81 -9.31 -9.48 4.89
CA SER A 81 -9.09 -8.47 3.85
C SER A 81 -8.68 -7.12 4.43
N VAL A 82 -9.28 -6.72 5.56
CA VAL A 82 -8.85 -5.51 6.28
C VAL A 82 -7.39 -5.65 6.74
N GLY A 83 -7.00 -6.80 7.29
CA GLY A 83 -5.60 -7.07 7.65
C GLY A 83 -4.64 -7.03 6.46
N ASP A 84 -5.08 -7.57 5.32
CA ASP A 84 -4.32 -7.59 4.06
C ASP A 84 -4.10 -6.19 3.46
N LEU A 85 -4.91 -5.18 3.85
CA LEU A 85 -4.67 -3.76 3.57
C LEU A 85 -3.86 -3.07 4.69
N LEU A 86 -4.19 -3.31 5.96
CA LEU A 86 -3.60 -2.58 7.08
C LEU A 86 -2.11 -2.83 7.23
N VAL A 87 -1.66 -4.08 7.08
CA VAL A 87 -0.24 -4.42 7.19
C VAL A 87 0.62 -3.69 6.15
N PRO A 88 0.30 -3.75 4.83
CA PRO A 88 1.06 -2.98 3.85
C PRO A 88 0.92 -1.46 4.03
N ALA A 89 -0.26 -0.96 4.43
CA ALA A 89 -0.44 0.46 4.68
C ALA A 89 0.46 0.98 5.82
N LEU A 90 0.51 0.26 6.94
CA LEU A 90 1.37 0.62 8.07
C LEU A 90 2.85 0.55 7.69
N ALA A 91 3.26 -0.47 6.92
CA ALA A 91 4.63 -0.57 6.41
C ALA A 91 4.99 0.64 5.54
N CYS A 92 4.09 1.04 4.64
CA CYS A 92 4.33 2.18 3.75
C CYS A 92 4.40 3.53 4.49
N LEU A 93 3.52 3.73 5.48
CA LEU A 93 3.54 4.91 6.34
C LEU A 93 4.83 4.99 7.16
N ALA A 94 5.27 3.86 7.73
CA ALA A 94 6.53 3.78 8.47
C ALA A 94 7.73 4.13 7.59
N LEU A 95 7.79 3.62 6.35
CA LEU A 95 8.85 3.95 5.41
C LEU A 95 8.81 5.44 5.01
N ALA A 96 7.63 6.00 4.72
CA ALA A 96 7.50 7.42 4.37
C ALA A 96 7.98 8.33 5.51
N LEU A 97 7.61 8.01 6.76
CA LEU A 97 8.07 8.75 7.94
C LEU A 97 9.59 8.64 8.12
N LEU A 98 10.16 7.45 7.93
CA LEU A 98 11.60 7.22 8.04
C LEU A 98 12.38 8.03 6.99
N LEU A 99 11.96 7.96 5.72
CA LEU A 99 12.57 8.72 4.62
C LEU A 99 12.45 10.23 4.84
N GLY A 100 11.28 10.71 5.25
CA GLY A 100 11.06 12.12 5.58
C GLY A 100 11.95 12.59 6.74
N TRP A 101 12.15 11.75 7.77
CA TRP A 101 13.05 12.05 8.88
C TRP A 101 14.53 12.07 8.47
N LEU A 102 14.98 11.10 7.68
CA LEU A 102 16.34 11.06 7.14
C LEU A 102 16.61 12.28 6.24
N GLY A 103 15.66 12.65 5.38
CA GLY A 103 15.74 13.82 4.51
C GLY A 103 15.75 15.16 5.27
N ARG A 104 15.17 15.22 6.47
CA ARG A 104 15.30 16.40 7.36
C ARG A 104 16.68 16.48 8.01
N ARG A 105 17.24 15.35 8.46
CA ARG A 105 18.59 15.30 9.06
C ARG A 105 19.70 15.67 8.08
N GLY A 106 19.60 15.27 6.82
CA GLY A 106 20.58 15.63 5.79
C GLY A 106 20.63 17.13 5.49
N ARG A 107 19.49 17.82 5.57
CA ARG A 107 19.38 19.27 5.31
C ARG A 107 19.88 20.13 6.48
N GLY A 108 19.83 19.63 7.72
CA GLY A 108 20.30 20.35 8.91
C GLY A 108 21.81 20.29 9.17
N ARG A 109 22.58 19.53 8.36
CA ARG A 109 24.05 19.41 8.48
C ARG A 109 24.82 20.26 7.47
N GLY A 110 24.12 21.04 6.64
CA GLY A 110 24.71 21.91 5.62
C GLY A 110 24.53 23.41 5.88
N ALA A 111 24.11 23.78 7.09
CA ALA A 111 24.04 25.16 7.59
C ALA A 111 24.99 25.27 8.79
#